data_AF-A0A2I0PW82-F1
#
_entry.id   AF-A0A2I0PW82-F1
#
_cell.length_a   1.000
_cell.length_b   1.000
_cell.length_c   1.000
_cell.angle_alpha   90.00
_cell.angle_beta   90.00
_cell.angle_gamma   90.00
#
_symmetry.space_group_name_H-M   'P 1'
#
loop_
_entity.id
_entity.type
_entity.pdbx_description
1 polymer ?
#
loop_
_entity_poly.entity_id
_entity_poly.type
_entity_poly.pdbx_seq_one_letter_code
_entity_poly.pdbx_strand_id
1 'polypeptide(L)'
;MPTLFQKGNTFFAQKGTYFEGNVKVDGDFIVPPHTHFWGRLTVTGSLELGPRSSVALDVSCWNAIIGSQCRIKGPIVAHGDVTILDHAAVHSIQAGGKVILRTGVHVGDVTSEDTIIVHGKIKSGKLTGKNMNVLGD
;
A
#
# COMPACT_ATOMS: atom_id res chain seq x y z
N MET A 1 -2.15 -20.45 -17.17
CA MET A 1 -2.28 -19.14 -17.84
C MET A 1 -1.42 -18.15 -17.10
N PRO A 2 -0.68 -17.23 -17.77
CA PRO A 2 0.13 -16.26 -17.06
C PRO A 2 -0.80 -15.32 -16.27
N THR A 3 -0.60 -15.27 -14.96
CA THR A 3 -1.35 -14.46 -13.98
C THR A 3 -1.06 -12.97 -14.09
N LEU A 4 -0.07 -12.59 -14.91
CA LEU A 4 0.43 -11.24 -15.09
C LEU A 4 0.52 -10.89 -16.58
N PHE A 5 0.02 -9.72 -16.94
CA PHE A 5 0.15 -9.10 -18.26
C PHE A 5 1.12 -7.92 -18.18
N GLN A 6 2.07 -7.81 -19.10
CA GLN A 6 3.04 -6.71 -19.12
C GLN A 6 2.78 -5.79 -20.31
N LYS A 7 2.79 -4.48 -20.06
CA LYS A 7 2.77 -3.43 -21.09
C LYS A 7 3.86 -2.40 -20.77
N GLY A 8 4.98 -2.47 -21.49
CA GLY A 8 6.15 -1.67 -21.19
C GLY A 8 6.75 -2.03 -19.82
N ASN A 9 6.91 -1.04 -18.95
CA ASN A 9 7.41 -1.23 -17.57
C ASN A 9 6.31 -1.58 -16.55
N THR A 10 5.06 -1.68 -16.98
CA THR A 10 3.93 -1.89 -16.08
C THR A 10 3.40 -3.31 -16.20
N PHE A 11 3.26 -3.97 -15.06
CA PHE A 11 2.68 -5.28 -14.90
C PHE A 11 1.26 -5.15 -14.36
N PHE A 12 0.37 -5.99 -14.85
CA PHE A 12 -1.05 -6.02 -14.51
C PHE A 12 -1.39 -7.43 -14.05
N ALA A 13 -1.89 -7.56 -12.82
CA ALA A 13 -2.46 -8.83 -12.39
C ALA A 13 -3.85 -9.05 -13.00
N GLN A 14 -4.20 -10.31 -13.25
CA GLN A 14 -5.56 -10.64 -13.69
C GLN A 14 -6.54 -10.61 -12.51
N LYS A 15 -7.80 -10.29 -12.78
CA LYS A 15 -8.84 -10.20 -11.75
C LYS A 15 -9.04 -11.56 -11.06
N GLY A 16 -9.13 -11.54 -9.73
CA GLY A 16 -9.34 -12.76 -8.92
C GLY A 16 -8.11 -13.66 -8.83
N THR A 17 -6.91 -13.10 -9.04
CA THR A 17 -5.66 -13.85 -8.89
C THR A 17 -5.30 -14.03 -7.41
N TYR A 18 -4.71 -15.19 -7.12
CA TYR A 18 -4.08 -15.49 -5.84
C TYR A 18 -2.61 -15.78 -6.08
N PHE A 19 -1.76 -15.20 -5.24
CA PHE A 19 -0.31 -15.43 -5.26
C PHE A 19 0.08 -16.14 -3.98
N GLU A 20 0.38 -17.45 -4.07
CA GLU A 20 0.69 -18.28 -2.90
C GLU A 20 2.12 -18.07 -2.36
N GLY A 21 3.00 -17.45 -3.15
CA GLY A 21 4.39 -17.20 -2.80
C GLY A 21 4.78 -15.72 -2.74
N ASN A 22 6.08 -15.47 -2.58
CA ASN A 22 6.63 -14.13 -2.69
C ASN A 22 6.55 -13.66 -4.15
N VAL A 23 6.11 -12.42 -4.34
CA VAL A 23 5.98 -11.80 -5.66
C VAL A 23 6.99 -10.68 -5.76
N LYS A 24 7.85 -10.75 -6.78
CA LYS A 24 8.77 -9.67 -7.15
C LYS A 24 8.39 -9.15 -8.53
N VAL A 25 8.20 -7.85 -8.65
CA VAL A 25 7.93 -7.15 -9.91
C VAL A 25 8.98 -6.08 -10.12
N ASP A 26 9.77 -6.23 -11.18
CA ASP A 26 10.78 -5.26 -11.58
C ASP A 26 10.14 -4.24 -12.55
N GLY A 27 9.35 -3.32 -12.00
CA GLY A 27 8.58 -2.31 -12.73
C GLY A 27 7.45 -1.74 -11.89
N ASP A 28 6.47 -1.09 -12.55
CA ASP A 28 5.22 -0.69 -11.91
C ASP A 28 4.26 -1.88 -11.85
N PHE A 29 3.43 -1.96 -10.80
CA PHE A 29 2.50 -3.06 -10.62
C PHE A 29 1.09 -2.58 -10.29
N ILE A 30 0.15 -2.87 -11.19
CA ILE A 30 -1.26 -2.55 -11.03
C ILE A 30 -2.02 -3.85 -10.74
N VAL A 31 -2.64 -3.87 -9.57
CA VAL A 31 -3.35 -5.03 -9.06
C VAL A 31 -4.85 -4.74 -9.06
N PRO A 32 -5.68 -5.59 -9.68
CA PRO A 32 -7.12 -5.40 -9.67
C PRO A 32 -7.72 -5.66 -8.27
N PRO A 33 -8.96 -5.22 -8.04
CA PRO A 33 -9.69 -5.52 -6.81
C PRO A 33 -9.72 -7.02 -6.49
N HIS A 34 -9.85 -7.35 -5.20
CA HIS A 34 -10.00 -8.73 -4.72
C HIS A 34 -8.82 -9.65 -5.09
N THR A 35 -7.60 -9.15 -4.99
CA THR A 35 -6.38 -9.95 -5.20
C THR A 35 -5.70 -10.26 -3.88
N HIS A 36 -5.23 -11.48 -3.70
CA HIS A 36 -4.65 -11.93 -2.43
C HIS A 36 -3.22 -12.45 -2.61
N PHE A 37 -2.29 -11.91 -1.83
CA PHE A 37 -0.89 -12.31 -1.74
C PHE A 37 -0.64 -12.99 -0.39
N TRP A 38 -0.22 -14.25 -0.40
CA TRP A 38 0.16 -14.99 0.81
C TRP A 38 1.63 -14.79 1.20
N GLY A 39 2.47 -14.36 0.26
CA GLY A 39 3.86 -14.01 0.52
C GLY A 39 4.11 -12.50 0.69
N ARG A 40 5.39 -12.14 0.57
CA ARG A 40 5.89 -10.77 0.46
C ARG A 40 5.62 -10.23 -0.94
N LEU A 41 5.31 -8.93 -1.03
CA LEU A 41 5.19 -8.23 -2.30
C LEU A 41 6.31 -7.19 -2.44
N THR A 42 7.17 -7.37 -3.45
CA THR A 42 8.27 -6.45 -3.75
C THR A 42 8.09 -5.89 -5.14
N VAL A 43 8.00 -4.58 -5.26
CA VAL A 43 7.81 -3.85 -6.52
C VAL A 43 8.94 -2.82 -6.61
N THR A 44 9.69 -2.74 -7.70
CA THR A 44 10.76 -1.73 -7.79
C THR A 44 10.22 -0.34 -8.15
N GLY A 45 9.06 -0.27 -8.80
CA GLY A 45 8.35 0.97 -9.14
C GLY A 45 7.15 1.26 -8.25
N SER A 46 6.11 1.80 -8.85
CA SER A 46 4.86 2.16 -8.17
C SER A 46 3.92 0.97 -8.06
N LEU A 47 3.38 0.74 -6.86
CA LEU A 47 2.39 -0.29 -6.58
C LEU A 47 1.00 0.34 -6.43
N GLU A 48 0.05 -0.12 -7.23
CA GLU A 48 -1.37 0.17 -7.06
C GLU A 48 -2.10 -1.10 -6.67
N LEU A 49 -2.47 -1.21 -5.39
CA LEU A 49 -3.23 -2.34 -4.88
C LEU A 49 -4.72 -2.05 -4.95
N GLY A 50 -5.44 -2.72 -5.85
CA GLY A 50 -6.88 -2.56 -5.98
C GLY A 50 -7.66 -2.87 -4.68
N PRO A 51 -8.85 -2.30 -4.49
CA PRO A 51 -9.61 -2.40 -3.25
C PRO A 51 -9.93 -3.85 -2.85
N ARG A 52 -10.12 -4.07 -1.54
CA ARG A 52 -10.43 -5.37 -0.92
C ARG A 52 -9.38 -6.46 -1.17
N SER A 53 -8.17 -6.06 -1.52
CA SER A 53 -7.03 -6.96 -1.68
C SER A 53 -6.31 -7.18 -0.36
N SER A 54 -5.46 -8.21 -0.27
CA SER A 54 -4.68 -8.45 0.94
C SER A 54 -3.25 -8.90 0.66
N VAL A 55 -2.34 -8.51 1.55
CA VAL A 55 -0.96 -9.02 1.59
C VAL A 55 -0.70 -9.59 2.99
N ALA A 56 -0.28 -10.85 3.05
CA ALA A 56 -0.11 -11.56 4.32
C ALA A 56 1.21 -11.25 5.03
N LEU A 57 2.24 -10.81 4.30
CA LEU A 57 3.53 -10.40 4.84
C LEU A 57 3.76 -8.90 4.56
N ASP A 58 5.02 -8.51 4.31
CA ASP A 58 5.44 -7.14 4.05
C ASP A 58 5.33 -6.74 2.57
N VAL A 59 5.30 -5.41 2.36
CA VAL A 59 5.27 -4.77 1.04
C VAL A 59 6.46 -3.83 0.92
N SER A 60 7.26 -3.98 -0.14
CA SER A 60 8.36 -3.06 -0.46
C SER A 60 8.13 -2.45 -1.84
N CYS A 61 8.17 -1.13 -1.95
CA CYS A 61 7.90 -0.42 -3.21
C CYS A 61 8.61 0.93 -3.33
N TRP A 62 8.57 1.57 -4.50
CA TRP A 62 8.96 2.97 -4.62
C TRP A 62 7.83 3.87 -4.14
N ASN A 63 6.66 3.81 -4.79
CA ASN A 63 5.43 4.47 -4.32
C ASN A 63 4.35 3.41 -4.06
N ALA A 64 3.41 3.70 -3.17
CA ALA A 64 2.25 2.84 -2.94
C ALA A 64 0.93 3.62 -2.95
N ILE A 65 -0.06 3.07 -3.66
CA ILE A 65 -1.47 3.40 -3.51
C ILE A 65 -2.20 2.14 -3.06
N ILE A 66 -2.66 2.15 -1.81
CA ILE A 66 -3.38 1.02 -1.21
C ILE A 66 -4.87 1.29 -1.26
N GLY A 67 -5.58 0.46 -2.01
CA GLY A 67 -7.02 0.53 -2.22
C GLY A 67 -7.85 0.46 -0.95
N SER A 68 -9.12 0.86 -1.05
CA SER A 68 -10.04 0.84 0.07
C SER A 68 -10.30 -0.59 0.56
N GLN A 69 -10.52 -0.74 1.88
CA GLN A 69 -10.78 -2.03 2.52
C GLN A 69 -9.67 -3.08 2.30
N CYS A 70 -8.45 -2.67 1.91
CA CYS A 70 -7.33 -3.57 1.80
C CYS A 70 -6.80 -3.98 3.18
N ARG A 71 -6.16 -5.15 3.26
CA ARG A 71 -5.57 -5.66 4.50
C ARG A 71 -4.13 -6.10 4.30
N ILE A 72 -3.19 -5.38 4.89
CA ILE A 72 -1.75 -5.68 4.82
C ILE A 72 -1.28 -6.00 6.24
N LYS A 73 -0.90 -7.26 6.46
CA LYS A 73 -0.55 -7.75 7.80
C LYS A 73 0.89 -7.41 8.21
N GLY A 74 1.79 -7.16 7.27
CA GLY A 74 3.15 -6.73 7.53
C GLY A 74 3.38 -5.24 7.28
N PRO A 75 4.61 -4.75 7.51
CA PRO A 75 4.97 -3.36 7.23
C PRO A 75 4.92 -3.04 5.74
N ILE A 76 4.62 -1.79 5.41
CA ILE A 76 4.87 -1.20 4.09
C ILE A 76 6.13 -0.36 4.19
N VAL A 77 7.11 -0.65 3.33
CA VAL A 77 8.33 0.13 3.16
C VAL A 77 8.32 0.72 1.76
N ALA A 78 8.24 2.04 1.69
CA ALA A 78 8.23 2.79 0.45
C ALA A 78 9.35 3.83 0.43
N HIS A 79 10.07 3.94 -0.68
CA HIS A 79 11.09 4.98 -0.83
C HIS A 79 10.50 6.37 -1.08
N GLY A 80 9.32 6.44 -1.69
CA GLY A 80 8.59 7.65 -2.03
C GLY A 80 7.26 7.75 -1.28
N ASP A 81 6.22 8.14 -2.00
CA ASP A 81 4.92 8.49 -1.42
C ASP A 81 4.05 7.25 -1.16
N VAL A 82 3.26 7.31 -0.09
CA VAL A 82 2.28 6.27 0.28
C VAL A 82 0.91 6.89 0.47
N THR A 83 -0.08 6.40 -0.26
CA THR A 83 -1.49 6.77 -0.09
C THR A 83 -2.30 5.56 0.34
N ILE A 84 -2.99 5.66 1.47
CA ILE A 84 -3.88 4.63 1.99
C ILE A 84 -5.32 5.13 1.88
N LEU A 85 -6.14 4.41 1.11
CA LEU A 85 -7.55 4.75 0.89
C LEU A 85 -8.46 4.21 2.00
N ASP A 86 -9.73 4.59 1.91
CA ASP A 86 -10.72 4.45 2.98
C ASP A 86 -10.81 3.03 3.57
N HIS A 87 -10.90 2.95 4.89
CA HIS A 87 -11.13 1.70 5.65
C HIS A 87 -10.07 0.59 5.43
N ALA A 88 -8.89 0.91 4.89
CA ALA A 88 -7.80 -0.06 4.81
C ALA A 88 -7.18 -0.31 6.20
N ALA A 89 -6.68 -1.54 6.40
CA ALA A 89 -5.99 -1.97 7.60
C ALA A 89 -4.55 -2.36 7.28
N VAL A 90 -3.58 -1.66 7.84
CA VAL A 90 -2.14 -1.84 7.58
C VAL A 90 -1.41 -1.98 8.91
N HIS A 91 -0.39 -2.83 8.99
CA HIS A 91 0.38 -2.99 10.23
C HIS A 91 1.19 -1.75 10.57
N SER A 92 2.07 -1.30 9.67
CA SER A 92 2.88 -0.08 9.85
C SER A 92 3.36 0.43 8.50
N ILE A 93 3.77 1.71 8.44
CA ILE A 93 4.22 2.37 7.22
C ILE A 93 5.56 3.07 7.48
N GLN A 94 6.52 2.86 6.60
CA GLN A 94 7.75 3.62 6.50
C GLN A 94 7.84 4.18 5.08
N ALA A 95 7.79 5.50 4.95
CA ALA A 95 7.83 6.20 3.68
C ALA A 95 8.94 7.25 3.67
N GLY A 96 9.77 7.27 2.62
CA GLY A 96 10.71 8.37 2.37
C GLY A 96 10.01 9.64 1.86
N GLY A 97 8.79 9.51 1.34
CA GLY A 97 7.96 10.62 0.89
C GLY A 97 6.78 10.92 1.80
N LYS A 98 5.78 11.56 1.20
CA LYS A 98 4.53 11.96 1.84
C LYS A 98 3.64 10.75 2.11
N VAL A 99 2.96 10.75 3.25
CA VAL A 99 1.96 9.73 3.60
C VAL A 99 0.58 10.37 3.66
N ILE A 100 -0.38 9.83 2.91
CA ILE A 100 -1.78 10.25 2.96
C ILE A 100 -2.61 9.09 3.53
N LEU A 101 -3.33 9.37 4.61
CA LEU A 101 -4.23 8.42 5.28
C LEU A 101 -5.66 8.93 5.17
N ARG A 102 -6.54 8.17 4.52
CA ARG A 102 -7.95 8.53 4.40
C ARG A 102 -8.82 8.01 5.54
N THR A 103 -10.09 8.40 5.52
CA THR A 103 -11.05 8.13 6.59
C THR A 103 -11.22 6.62 6.85
N GLY A 104 -11.35 6.26 8.12
CA GLY A 104 -11.53 4.88 8.56
C GLY A 104 -10.28 4.00 8.47
N VAL A 105 -9.12 4.54 8.06
CA VAL A 105 -7.87 3.78 8.03
C VAL A 105 -7.48 3.33 9.43
N HIS A 106 -7.05 2.06 9.53
CA HIS A 106 -6.46 1.46 10.72
C HIS A 106 -5.00 1.15 10.43
N VAL A 107 -4.08 1.86 11.06
CA VAL A 107 -2.65 1.67 10.88
C VAL A 107 -1.97 1.56 12.26
N GLY A 108 -0.89 0.83 12.37
CA GLY A 108 0.01 0.94 13.54
C GLY A 108 0.88 2.18 13.40
N ASP A 109 2.18 2.02 13.58
CA ASP A 109 3.12 3.14 13.49
C ASP A 109 3.34 3.59 12.05
N VAL A 110 3.43 4.90 11.85
CA VAL A 110 3.69 5.55 10.55
C VAL A 110 4.88 6.48 10.70
N THR A 111 5.89 6.25 9.88
CA THR A 111 7.04 7.13 9.72
C THR A 111 7.09 7.66 8.30
N SER A 112 7.18 8.97 8.16
CA SER A 112 7.36 9.69 6.91
C SER A 112 8.58 10.60 7.04
N GLU A 113 9.46 10.62 6.05
CA GLU A 113 10.55 11.61 6.00
C GLU A 113 10.09 12.98 5.45
N ASP A 114 8.81 13.13 5.11
CA ASP A 114 8.19 14.39 4.67
C ASP A 114 6.91 14.67 5.47
N THR A 115 5.75 14.73 4.81
CA THR A 115 4.50 15.21 5.39
C THR A 115 3.51 14.06 5.55
N ILE A 116 2.86 13.98 6.71
CA ILE A 116 1.72 13.09 6.94
C ILE A 116 0.43 13.90 6.81
N ILE A 117 -0.47 13.49 5.92
CA ILE A 117 -1.79 14.08 5.73
C ILE A 117 -2.84 13.07 6.18
N VAL A 118 -3.66 13.46 7.14
CA VAL A 118 -4.76 12.63 7.65
C VAL A 118 -6.07 13.27 7.24
N HIS A 119 -6.92 12.51 6.55
CA HIS A 119 -8.28 12.92 6.21
C HIS A 119 -9.31 12.18 7.07
N GLY A 120 -10.12 12.93 7.80
CA GLY A 120 -11.18 12.40 8.65
C GLY A 120 -10.63 11.63 9.85
N LYS A 121 -11.41 10.65 10.32
CA LYS A 121 -11.09 9.86 11.50
C LYS A 121 -10.28 8.62 11.14
N ILE A 122 -9.09 8.48 11.70
CA ILE A 122 -8.24 7.28 11.57
C ILE A 122 -7.94 6.68 12.95
N LYS A 123 -7.52 5.42 12.96
CA LYS A 123 -6.85 4.81 14.11
C LYS A 123 -5.39 4.57 13.73
N SER A 124 -4.47 5.22 14.42
CA SER A 124 -3.04 5.06 14.21
C SER A 124 -2.33 4.69 15.51
N GLY A 125 -1.17 4.05 15.40
CA GLY A 125 -0.16 4.05 16.45
C GLY A 125 0.56 5.41 16.48
N LYS A 126 1.89 5.38 16.62
CA LYS A 126 2.72 6.58 16.59
C LYS A 126 2.84 7.13 15.16
N LEU A 127 2.54 8.40 14.97
CA LEU A 127 2.74 9.12 13.72
C LEU A 127 3.99 10.01 13.83
N THR A 128 4.98 9.79 12.98
CA THR A 128 6.25 10.55 12.94
C THR A 128 6.48 11.07 11.53
N GLY A 129 6.33 12.38 11.32
CA GLY A 129 6.61 13.06 10.06
C GLY A 129 7.30 14.39 10.31
N LYS A 130 7.94 14.99 9.30
CA LYS A 130 8.46 16.36 9.41
C LYS A 130 7.32 17.37 9.61
N ASN A 131 6.22 17.17 8.88
CA ASN A 131 5.00 17.96 9.01
C ASN A 131 3.79 17.04 9.15
N MET A 132 2.73 17.52 9.79
CA MET A 132 1.47 16.80 9.93
C MET A 132 0.27 17.72 9.71
N ASN A 133 -0.58 17.36 8.75
CA ASN A 133 -1.82 18.06 8.44
C ASN A 133 -3.01 17.15 8.69
N VAL A 134 -3.87 17.52 9.64
CA VAL A 134 -5.11 16.80 9.91
C VAL A 134 -6.27 17.61 9.34
N LEU A 135 -6.91 17.06 8.31
CA LEU A 135 -8.06 17.65 7.65
C LEU A 135 -9.30 16.97 8.24
N GLY A 136 -9.98 17.69 9.13
CA GLY A 136 -11.23 17.24 9.74
C GLY A 136 -12.36 17.14 8.71
N ASP A 137 -13.37 16.33 9.05
CA ASP A 137 -14.66 16.31 8.35
C ASP A 137 -15.50 17.54 8.73
#